data_AF-A0A542S1C4-F1
#
_entry.id   AF-A0A542S1C4-F1
#
_cell.length_a   1.000
_cell.length_b   1.000
_cell.length_c   1.000
_cell.angle_alpha   90.00
_cell.angle_beta   90.00
_cell.angle_gamma   90.00
#
_symmetry.space_group_name_H-M   'P 1'
#
loop_
_entity.id
_entity.type
_entity.pdbx_description
1 polymer ?
#
loop_
_entity_poly.entity_id
_entity_poly.type
_entity_poly.pdbx_seq_one_letter_code
_entity_poly.pdbx_strand_id
1 'polypeptide(L)'
;MVDLCNRREAKRYQTALRLQQCAVRLTLDNGFDGWTIDDLAAAADVSRRTVFNYFDGKAEVVLGPEPDVDEELVATFVGGGPTGRLLDDLIVLAHEATRERADSDQHLAAVRDAVMNDPRLIQLVHQRFESAAALLGDCIRQREGADFPSEKVRVILRLLITFFDDALERTAADGSLTFAQHFDNSVADARAALG
;
A
#
# COMPACT_ATOMS: atom_id res chain seq x y z
N MET A 1 14.31 -6.66 -26.47
CA MET A 1 15.11 -5.47 -26.12
C MET A 1 14.64 -5.03 -24.75
N VAL A 2 15.24 -5.57 -23.68
CA VAL A 2 14.80 -5.29 -22.29
C VAL A 2 15.09 -3.82 -22.00
N ASP A 3 14.03 -3.07 -21.71
CA ASP A 3 14.02 -1.62 -21.64
C ASP A 3 14.97 -1.07 -20.55
N LEU A 4 15.78 -0.08 -20.90
CA LEU A 4 16.70 0.61 -19.99
C LEU A 4 15.95 1.48 -18.98
N CYS A 5 14.69 1.85 -19.27
CA CYS A 5 13.79 2.56 -18.35
C CYS A 5 13.39 1.66 -17.18
N ASN A 6 12.94 0.44 -17.49
CA ASN A 6 12.57 -0.60 -16.54
C ASN A 6 13.74 -0.94 -15.58
N ARG A 7 14.99 -1.02 -16.09
CA ARG A 7 16.16 -1.26 -15.20
C ARG A 7 16.46 -0.10 -14.25
N ARG A 8 16.19 1.14 -14.64
CA ARG A 8 16.40 2.32 -13.77
C ARG A 8 15.32 2.41 -12.72
N GLU A 9 14.06 2.16 -13.09
CA GLU A 9 12.92 2.09 -12.17
C GLU A 9 13.09 0.94 -11.18
N ALA A 10 13.45 -0.26 -11.64
CA ALA A 10 13.75 -1.39 -10.78
C ALA A 10 14.88 -1.08 -9.77
N LYS A 11 15.97 -0.44 -10.23
CA LYS A 11 17.07 -0.04 -9.35
C LYS A 11 16.66 1.03 -8.34
N ARG A 12 15.77 1.95 -8.75
CA ARG A 12 15.20 2.98 -7.88
C ARG A 12 14.32 2.32 -6.80
N TYR A 13 13.41 1.44 -7.20
CA TYR A 13 12.54 0.68 -6.28
C TYR A 13 13.36 -0.13 -5.27
N GLN A 14 14.36 -0.90 -5.73
CA GLN A 14 15.24 -1.67 -4.84
C GLN A 14 15.98 -0.80 -3.82
N THR A 15 16.39 0.41 -4.21
CA THR A 15 17.04 1.35 -3.29
C THR A 15 16.04 1.90 -2.27
N ALA A 16 14.83 2.23 -2.70
CA ALA A 16 13.75 2.68 -1.83
C ALA A 16 13.37 1.61 -0.79
N LEU A 17 13.19 0.36 -1.24
CA LEU A 17 12.87 -0.78 -0.39
C LEU A 17 13.97 -1.03 0.66
N ARG A 18 15.25 -0.97 0.26
CA ARG A 18 16.37 -1.12 1.20
C ARG A 18 16.38 -0.03 2.27
N LEU A 19 16.11 1.22 1.89
CA LEU A 19 15.99 2.33 2.85
C LEU A 19 14.82 2.11 3.82
N GLN A 20 13.67 1.69 3.32
CA GLN A 20 12.50 1.37 4.14
C GLN A 20 12.80 0.23 5.12
N GLN A 21 13.40 -0.87 4.66
CA GLN A 21 13.79 -1.99 5.52
C GLN A 21 14.71 -1.56 6.67
N CYS A 22 15.70 -0.71 6.39
CA CYS A 22 16.56 -0.14 7.43
C CYS A 22 15.79 0.75 8.41
N ALA A 23 14.90 1.63 7.92
CA ALA A 23 14.12 2.53 8.75
C ALA A 23 13.10 1.80 9.64
N VAL A 24 12.45 0.76 9.12
CA VAL A 24 11.54 -0.11 9.87
C VAL A 24 12.32 -0.82 10.99
N ARG A 25 13.48 -1.40 10.70
CA ARG A 25 14.32 -2.04 11.72
C ARG A 25 14.75 -1.03 12.80
N LEU A 26 15.25 0.14 12.41
CA LEU A 26 15.62 1.19 13.37
C LEU A 26 14.44 1.65 14.25
N THR A 27 13.23 1.69 13.67
CA THR A 27 12.00 2.05 14.38
C THR A 27 11.56 0.97 15.36
N LEU A 28 11.66 -0.30 14.99
CA LEU A 28 11.35 -1.43 15.88
C LEU A 28 12.38 -1.56 17.01
N ASP A 29 13.66 -1.34 16.73
CA ASP A 29 14.75 -1.51 17.70
C ASP A 29 14.82 -0.33 18.70
N ASN A 30 14.63 0.91 18.22
CA ASN A 30 14.90 2.13 19.00
C ASN A 30 13.66 3.00 19.24
N GLY A 31 12.49 2.62 18.71
CA GLY A 31 11.31 3.48 18.61
C GLY A 31 11.46 4.54 17.51
N PHE A 32 10.34 5.12 17.08
CA PHE A 32 10.38 6.10 15.99
C PHE A 32 11.26 7.31 16.33
N ASP A 33 11.31 7.81 17.58
CA ASP A 33 12.17 8.94 17.94
C ASP A 33 13.65 8.58 18.15
N GLY A 34 14.00 7.29 18.26
CA GLY A 34 15.33 6.83 18.67
C GLY A 34 16.41 6.82 17.58
N TRP A 35 16.09 7.26 16.36
CA TRP A 35 17.02 7.27 15.22
C TRP A 35 16.85 8.52 14.35
N THR A 36 17.82 8.83 13.50
CA THR A 36 17.83 9.99 12.60
C THR A 36 18.03 9.58 11.15
N ILE A 37 17.75 10.48 10.20
CA ILE A 37 18.05 10.23 8.78
C ILE A 37 19.55 9.93 8.56
N ASP A 38 20.44 10.41 9.43
CA ASP A 38 21.87 10.07 9.36
C ASP A 38 22.16 8.64 9.77
N ASP A 39 21.53 8.18 10.85
CA ASP A 39 21.63 6.78 11.28
C ASP A 39 21.13 5.84 10.19
N LEU A 40 20.02 6.22 9.55
CA LEU A 40 19.49 5.51 8.38
C LEU A 40 20.47 5.54 7.20
N ALA A 41 21.01 6.70 6.86
CA ALA A 41 21.95 6.84 5.74
C ALA A 41 23.21 5.99 5.97
N ALA A 42 23.73 5.97 7.20
CA ALA A 42 24.84 5.12 7.62
C ALA A 42 24.46 3.62 7.55
N ALA A 43 23.29 3.25 8.07
CA ALA A 43 22.82 1.86 8.07
C ALA A 43 22.56 1.32 6.65
N ALA A 44 22.18 2.18 5.71
CA ALA A 44 21.91 1.82 4.32
C ALA A 44 23.11 2.03 3.37
N ASP A 45 24.26 2.47 3.89
CA ASP A 45 25.47 2.80 3.13
C ASP A 45 25.18 3.78 1.96
N VAL A 46 24.54 4.91 2.29
CA VAL A 46 24.24 5.99 1.33
C VAL A 46 24.46 7.36 1.97
N SER A 47 24.42 8.41 1.15
CA SER A 47 24.42 9.78 1.67
C SER A 47 23.03 10.20 2.16
N ARG A 48 22.96 11.17 3.08
CA ARG A 48 21.71 11.84 3.47
C ARG A 48 20.94 12.39 2.26
N ARG A 49 21.66 12.98 1.29
CA ARG A 49 21.08 13.46 0.02
C ARG A 49 20.42 12.31 -0.76
N THR A 50 21.01 11.13 -0.73
CA THR A 50 20.43 9.95 -1.38
C THR A 50 19.10 9.62 -0.74
N VAL A 51 18.97 9.58 0.59
CA VAL A 51 17.68 9.32 1.27
C VAL A 51 16.60 10.31 0.82
N PHE A 52 16.91 11.60 0.82
CA PHE A 52 15.97 12.65 0.39
C PHE A 52 15.65 12.66 -1.11
N ASN A 53 16.41 11.95 -1.95
CA ASN A 53 16.02 11.75 -3.35
C ASN A 53 14.88 10.72 -3.50
N TYR A 54 14.59 9.94 -2.45
CA TYR A 54 13.55 8.91 -2.46
C TYR A 54 12.36 9.24 -1.55
N PHE A 55 12.60 9.91 -0.43
CA PHE A 55 11.57 10.17 0.58
C PHE A 55 11.65 11.60 1.12
N ASP A 56 10.50 12.23 1.33
CA ASP A 56 10.41 13.61 1.83
C ASP A 56 10.69 13.73 3.33
N GLY A 57 10.65 12.63 4.06
CA GLY A 57 10.84 12.64 5.49
C GLY A 57 10.97 11.25 6.11
N LYS A 58 11.19 11.26 7.43
CA LYS A 58 11.48 10.07 8.23
C LYS A 58 10.30 9.11 8.29
N ALA A 59 9.09 9.63 8.42
CA ALA A 59 7.87 8.83 8.49
C ALA A 59 7.60 8.16 7.13
N GLU A 60 7.82 8.90 6.05
CA GLU A 60 7.65 8.45 4.67
C GLU A 60 8.61 7.31 4.34
N VAL A 61 9.85 7.32 4.86
CA VAL A 61 10.76 6.18 4.71
C VAL A 61 10.21 4.93 5.40
N VAL A 62 9.64 5.05 6.61
CA VAL A 62 9.10 3.89 7.35
C VAL A 62 7.90 3.28 6.63
N LEU A 63 6.98 4.13 6.17
CA LEU A 63 5.78 3.70 5.46
C LEU A 63 6.08 3.19 4.04
N GLY A 64 7.21 3.60 3.46
CA GLY A 64 7.58 3.26 2.10
C GLY A 64 6.86 4.10 1.05
N PRO A 65 7.11 3.79 -0.23
CA PRO A 65 6.47 4.48 -1.33
C PRO A 65 4.94 4.30 -1.26
N GLU A 66 4.21 5.31 -1.73
CA GLU A 66 2.78 5.14 -1.98
C GLU A 66 2.59 4.07 -3.07
N PRO A 67 1.55 3.23 -2.96
CA PRO A 67 1.23 2.28 -4.02
C PRO A 67 0.94 3.07 -5.30
N ASP A 68 1.67 2.77 -6.37
CA ASP A 68 1.33 3.25 -7.70
C ASP A 68 0.25 2.31 -8.25
N VAL A 69 -0.78 2.87 -8.86
CA VAL A 69 -1.84 2.07 -9.49
C VAL A 69 -1.70 2.25 -10.98
N ASP A 70 -1.49 1.15 -11.69
CA ASP A 70 -1.31 1.15 -13.14
C ASP A 70 -2.47 1.91 -13.83
N GLU A 71 -2.10 2.94 -14.60
CA GLU A 71 -3.04 3.79 -15.33
C GLU A 71 -3.95 2.99 -16.27
N GLU A 72 -3.47 1.88 -16.85
CA GLU A 72 -4.25 1.00 -17.73
C GLU A 72 -5.33 0.24 -16.94
N LEU A 73 -5.03 -0.17 -15.71
CA LEU A 73 -6.02 -0.80 -14.82
C LEU A 73 -7.07 0.19 -14.37
N VAL A 74 -6.66 1.41 -14.02
CA VAL A 74 -7.60 2.50 -13.70
C VAL A 74 -8.50 2.78 -14.90
N ALA A 75 -7.94 2.88 -16.10
CA ALA A 75 -8.71 3.09 -17.33
C ALA A 75 -9.69 1.94 -17.60
N THR A 76 -9.28 0.69 -17.38
CA THR A 76 -10.14 -0.49 -17.49
C THR A 76 -11.30 -0.44 -16.50
N PHE A 77 -11.02 -0.11 -15.23
CA PHE A 77 -12.02 0.04 -14.19
C PHE A 77 -13.04 1.14 -14.53
N VAL A 78 -12.55 2.32 -14.92
CA VAL A 78 -13.36 3.46 -15.33
C VAL A 78 -14.22 3.13 -16.55
N GLY A 79 -13.69 2.34 -17.48
CA GLY A 79 -14.42 1.83 -18.65
C GLY A 79 -15.50 0.78 -18.33
N GLY A 80 -15.66 0.40 -17.07
CA GLY A 80 -16.66 -0.57 -16.62
C GLY A 80 -16.21 -2.03 -16.70
N GLY A 81 -14.91 -2.30 -16.87
CA GLY A 81 -14.35 -3.66 -16.86
C GLY A 81 -13.64 -4.00 -15.54
N PRO A 82 -13.11 -5.23 -15.41
CA PRO A 82 -13.16 -6.31 -16.40
C PRO A 82 -14.45 -7.15 -16.40
N THR A 83 -15.26 -7.10 -15.34
CA THR A 83 -16.44 -7.96 -15.17
C THR A 83 -17.77 -7.24 -15.41
N GLY A 84 -17.78 -5.91 -15.41
CA GLY A 84 -19.01 -5.11 -15.45
C GLY A 84 -19.62 -4.83 -14.08
N ARG A 85 -19.13 -5.48 -13.01
CA ARG A 85 -19.66 -5.33 -11.65
C ARG A 85 -18.73 -4.44 -10.84
N LEU A 86 -19.25 -3.29 -10.40
CA LEU A 86 -18.48 -2.23 -9.72
C LEU A 86 -17.57 -2.76 -8.60
N LEU A 87 -18.12 -3.53 -7.67
CA LEU A 87 -17.36 -4.01 -6.52
C LEU A 87 -16.29 -5.03 -6.92
N ASP A 88 -16.60 -5.93 -7.86
CA ASP A 88 -15.65 -6.96 -8.28
C ASP A 88 -14.50 -6.36 -9.08
N ASP A 89 -14.80 -5.38 -9.92
CA ASP A 89 -13.80 -4.66 -10.70
C ASP A 89 -12.91 -3.80 -9.81
N LEU A 90 -13.48 -3.20 -8.76
CA LEU A 90 -12.71 -2.47 -7.76
C LEU A 90 -11.81 -3.41 -6.95
N ILE A 91 -12.29 -4.61 -6.61
CA ILE A 91 -11.48 -5.64 -5.95
C ILE A 91 -10.31 -6.07 -6.83
N VAL A 92 -10.52 -6.21 -8.15
CA VAL A 92 -9.43 -6.52 -9.10
C VAL A 92 -8.40 -5.39 -9.12
N LEU A 93 -8.84 -4.14 -9.22
CA LEU A 93 -7.95 -2.97 -9.19
C LEU A 93 -7.12 -2.93 -7.90
N ALA A 94 -7.77 -3.17 -6.76
CA ALA A 94 -7.13 -3.18 -5.45
C ALA A 94 -6.17 -4.36 -5.27
N HIS A 95 -6.54 -5.56 -5.73
CA HIS A 95 -5.69 -6.74 -5.72
C HIS A 95 -4.38 -6.47 -6.46
N GLU A 96 -4.42 -5.86 -7.64
CA GLU A 96 -3.19 -5.60 -8.40
C GLU A 96 -2.29 -4.58 -7.68
N ALA A 97 -2.87 -3.58 -7.02
CA ALA A 97 -2.12 -2.67 -6.15
C ALA A 97 -1.46 -3.36 -4.93
N THR A 98 -1.86 -4.60 -4.60
CA THR A 98 -1.19 -5.41 -3.57
C THR A 98 0.06 -6.14 -4.08
N ARG A 99 0.15 -6.40 -5.39
CA ARG A 99 1.22 -7.25 -5.96
C ARG A 99 2.57 -6.57 -5.99
N GLU A 100 2.62 -5.25 -6.07
CA GLU A 100 3.87 -4.47 -5.97
C GLU A 100 4.45 -4.41 -4.55
N ARG A 101 3.70 -4.87 -3.54
CA ARG A 101 4.15 -4.96 -2.14
C ARG A 101 4.83 -6.30 -1.80
N ALA A 102 4.97 -7.20 -2.77
CA ALA A 102 5.30 -8.61 -2.58
C ALA A 102 6.78 -8.94 -2.27
N ASP A 103 7.68 -7.97 -2.12
CA ASP A 103 9.11 -8.29 -2.00
C ASP A 103 9.53 -8.84 -0.61
N SER A 104 8.65 -8.79 0.40
CA SER A 104 8.62 -9.76 1.51
C SER A 104 7.39 -9.52 2.41
N ASP A 105 6.48 -10.49 2.49
CA ASP A 105 5.34 -10.45 3.43
C ASP A 105 5.79 -10.20 4.88
N GLN A 106 6.96 -10.73 5.26
CA GLN A 106 7.61 -10.46 6.55
C GLN A 106 7.95 -8.97 6.75
N HIS A 107 8.32 -8.27 5.68
CA HIS A 107 8.58 -6.84 5.74
C HIS A 107 7.28 -6.04 5.95
N LEU A 108 6.17 -6.44 5.31
CA LEU A 108 4.86 -5.82 5.53
C LEU A 108 4.39 -5.97 6.99
N ALA A 109 4.57 -7.15 7.58
CA ALA A 109 4.30 -7.37 9.00
C ALA A 109 5.16 -6.46 9.89
N ALA A 110 6.46 -6.32 9.59
CA ALA A 110 7.36 -5.43 10.32
C ALA A 110 6.98 -3.94 10.17
N VAL A 111 6.53 -3.51 8.98
CA VAL A 111 6.00 -2.15 8.75
C VAL A 111 4.76 -1.93 9.61
N ARG A 112 3.81 -2.88 9.60
CA ARG A 112 2.59 -2.83 10.43
C ARG A 112 2.96 -2.67 11.90
N ASP A 113 3.87 -3.49 12.42
CA ASP A 113 4.28 -3.42 13.82
C ASP A 113 4.95 -2.09 14.15
N ALA A 114 5.79 -1.55 13.25
CA ALA A 114 6.38 -0.23 13.43
C ALA A 114 5.30 0.88 13.48
N VAL A 115 4.30 0.81 12.61
CA VAL A 115 3.17 1.75 12.56
C VAL A 115 2.34 1.68 13.83
N MET A 116 1.91 0.48 14.23
CA MET A 116 0.98 0.29 15.35
C MET A 116 1.59 0.71 16.71
N ASN A 117 2.92 0.79 16.78
CA ASN A 117 3.65 1.22 17.98
C ASN A 117 3.89 2.74 18.05
N ASP A 118 3.57 3.53 17.02
CA ASP A 118 3.72 4.99 17.04
C ASP A 118 2.48 5.75 16.51
N PRO A 119 1.80 6.56 17.35
CA PRO A 119 0.60 7.31 16.94
C PRO A 119 0.78 8.23 15.73
N ARG A 120 1.98 8.77 15.48
CA ARG A 120 2.24 9.64 14.33
C ARG A 120 2.24 8.85 13.03
N LEU A 121 2.76 7.63 13.06
CA LEU A 121 2.73 6.73 11.90
C LEU A 121 1.30 6.28 11.61
N ILE A 122 0.50 5.99 12.65
CA ILE A 122 -0.93 5.71 12.51
C ILE A 122 -1.65 6.88 11.82
N GLN A 123 -1.40 8.11 12.28
CA GLN A 123 -2.01 9.30 11.69
C GLN A 123 -1.65 9.45 10.21
N LEU A 124 -0.37 9.25 9.85
CA LEU A 124 0.07 9.36 8.46
C LEU A 124 -0.53 8.27 7.57
N VAL A 125 -0.66 7.04 8.07
CA VAL A 125 -1.34 5.94 7.38
C VAL A 125 -2.81 6.27 7.14
N HIS A 126 -3.51 6.82 8.14
CA HIS A 126 -4.89 7.30 7.96
C HIS A 126 -5.00 8.37 6.87
N GLN A 127 -4.08 9.35 6.84
CA GLN A 127 -4.05 10.37 5.80
C GLN A 127 -3.83 9.77 4.41
N ARG A 128 -2.92 8.79 4.27
CA ARG A 128 -2.71 8.06 3.00
C ARG A 128 -3.96 7.32 2.56
N PHE A 129 -4.66 6.65 3.48
CA PHE A 129 -5.92 5.98 3.16
C PHE A 129 -7.02 6.95 2.74
N GLU A 130 -7.13 8.12 3.39
CA GLU A 130 -8.09 9.16 2.99
C GLU A 130 -7.80 9.69 1.57
N SER A 131 -6.53 9.94 1.24
CA SER A 131 -6.13 10.35 -0.11
C SER A 131 -6.42 9.26 -1.15
N ALA A 132 -6.08 8.00 -0.86
CA ALA A 132 -6.38 6.88 -1.76
C ALA A 132 -7.89 6.67 -1.95
N ALA A 133 -8.67 6.79 -0.87
CA ALA A 133 -10.12 6.70 -0.90
C ALA A 133 -10.75 7.84 -1.73
N ALA A 134 -10.20 9.05 -1.67
CA ALA A 134 -10.65 10.16 -2.50
C ALA A 134 -10.45 9.85 -4.00
N LEU A 135 -9.25 9.39 -4.38
CA LEU A 135 -8.92 9.02 -5.77
C LEU A 135 -9.83 7.90 -6.28
N LEU A 136 -9.98 6.81 -5.52
CA LEU A 136 -10.88 5.71 -5.90
C LEU A 136 -12.35 6.16 -5.96
N GLY A 137 -12.76 7.06 -5.06
CA GLY A 137 -14.09 7.66 -5.09
C GLY A 137 -14.37 8.44 -6.37
N ASP A 138 -13.38 9.15 -6.89
CA ASP A 138 -13.48 9.86 -8.16
C ASP A 138 -13.53 8.89 -9.34
N CYS A 139 -12.73 7.82 -9.33
CA CYS A 139 -12.82 6.76 -10.33
C CYS A 139 -14.21 6.09 -10.35
N ILE A 140 -14.80 5.82 -9.17
CA ILE A 140 -16.15 5.25 -9.06
C ILE A 140 -17.18 6.19 -9.68
N ARG A 141 -17.10 7.50 -9.42
CA ARG A 141 -18.01 8.50 -10.02
C ARG A 141 -17.81 8.66 -11.51
N GLN A 142 -16.57 8.56 -11.99
CA GLN A 142 -16.29 8.61 -13.42
C GLN A 142 -16.90 7.40 -14.15
N ARG A 143 -16.87 6.23 -13.51
CA ARG A 143 -17.45 4.98 -14.03
C ARG A 143 -18.98 4.98 -14.00
N GLU A 144 -19.57 5.27 -12.84
CA GLU A 144 -21.01 5.08 -12.59
C GLU A 144 -21.85 6.36 -12.84
N GLY A 145 -21.18 7.50 -13.01
CA GLY A 145 -21.77 8.82 -13.19
C GLY A 145 -21.67 9.72 -11.95
N ALA A 146 -21.69 11.04 -12.18
CA ALA A 146 -21.52 12.05 -11.13
C ALA A 146 -22.60 12.00 -10.04
N ASP A 147 -23.79 11.50 -10.36
CA ASP A 147 -24.92 11.36 -9.43
C ASP A 147 -24.86 10.05 -8.62
N PHE A 148 -23.80 9.24 -8.76
CA PHE A 148 -23.66 8.01 -7.99
C PHE A 148 -23.63 8.32 -6.48
N PRO A 149 -24.48 7.67 -5.65
CA PRO A 149 -24.70 8.13 -4.28
C PRO A 149 -23.43 8.07 -3.42
N SER A 150 -23.10 9.19 -2.75
CA SER A 150 -21.85 9.32 -1.99
C SER A 150 -21.79 8.41 -0.76
N GLU A 151 -22.94 8.03 -0.20
CA GLU A 151 -23.00 7.02 0.86
C GLU A 151 -22.61 5.63 0.36
N LYS A 152 -22.98 5.27 -0.88
CA LYS A 152 -22.56 3.99 -1.48
C LYS A 152 -21.06 3.98 -1.75
N VAL A 153 -20.50 5.07 -2.31
CA VAL A 153 -19.05 5.22 -2.49
C VAL A 153 -18.33 5.01 -1.14
N ARG A 154 -18.80 5.69 -0.09
CA ARG A 154 -18.20 5.58 1.25
C ARG A 154 -18.24 4.15 1.80
N VAL A 155 -19.36 3.45 1.65
CA VAL A 155 -19.47 2.06 2.12
C VAL A 155 -18.55 1.13 1.35
N ILE A 156 -18.49 1.26 0.02
CA ILE A 156 -17.59 0.46 -0.84
C ILE A 156 -16.13 0.65 -0.43
N LEU A 157 -15.69 1.89 -0.27
CA LEU A 157 -14.31 2.20 0.12
C LEU A 157 -13.97 1.69 1.53
N ARG A 158 -14.92 1.74 2.48
CA ARG A 158 -14.73 1.19 3.82
C ARG A 158 -14.61 -0.33 3.82
N LEU A 159 -15.41 -1.02 3.00
CA LEU A 159 -15.27 -2.47 2.83
C LEU A 159 -13.90 -2.81 2.27
N LEU A 160 -13.42 -2.04 1.28
CA LEU A 160 -12.11 -2.24 0.70
C LEU A 160 -10.99 -2.11 1.75
N ILE A 161 -11.00 -1.03 2.54
CA ILE A 161 -10.04 -0.83 3.64
C ILE A 161 -10.10 -2.00 4.64
N THR A 162 -11.30 -2.48 4.96
CA THR A 162 -11.47 -3.63 5.86
C THR A 162 -10.78 -4.88 5.32
N PHE A 163 -10.83 -5.14 4.01
CA PHE A 163 -10.13 -6.27 3.39
C PHE A 163 -8.60 -6.11 3.45
N PHE A 164 -8.09 -4.89 3.29
CA PHE A 164 -6.66 -4.60 3.46
C PHE A 164 -6.20 -4.80 4.90
N ASP A 165 -6.98 -4.32 5.88
CA ASP A 165 -6.66 -4.44 7.31
C ASP A 165 -6.64 -5.91 7.74
N ASP A 166 -7.67 -6.69 7.37
CA ASP A 166 -7.73 -8.12 7.67
C ASP A 166 -6.58 -8.88 6.99
N ALA A 167 -6.25 -8.54 5.73
CA ALA A 167 -5.11 -9.13 5.04
C ALA A 167 -3.78 -8.85 5.76
N LEU A 168 -3.57 -7.63 6.27
CA LEU A 168 -2.37 -7.26 7.03
C LEU A 168 -2.26 -8.06 8.33
N GLU A 169 -3.37 -8.24 9.04
CA GLU A 169 -3.42 -9.05 10.26
C GLU A 169 -3.11 -10.52 9.97
N ARG A 170 -3.69 -11.08 8.90
CA ARG A 170 -3.41 -12.47 8.49
C ARG A 170 -1.96 -12.66 8.06
N THR A 171 -1.38 -11.73 7.31
CA THR A 171 0.04 -11.77 6.93
C THR A 171 0.95 -11.76 8.15
N ALA A 172 0.62 -10.96 9.18
CA ALA A 172 1.38 -10.93 10.42
C ALA A 172 1.24 -12.23 11.23
N ALA A 173 0.06 -12.86 11.20
CA ALA A 173 -0.20 -14.11 11.91
C ALA A 173 0.35 -15.35 11.20
N ASP A 174 0.34 -15.35 9.86
CA ASP A 174 0.72 -16.47 9.01
C ASP A 174 1.47 -15.99 7.76
N GLY A 175 2.79 -16.13 7.78
CA GLY A 175 3.67 -15.83 6.65
C GLY A 175 3.76 -16.94 5.60
N SER A 176 2.91 -17.98 5.65
CA SER A 176 2.89 -19.05 4.64
C SER A 176 2.19 -18.65 3.34
N LEU A 177 1.31 -17.64 3.40
CA LEU A 177 0.62 -17.04 2.26
C LEU A 177 1.07 -15.61 2.06
N THR A 178 0.97 -15.14 0.82
CA THR A 178 1.27 -13.75 0.48
C THR A 178 0.17 -12.80 0.95
N PHE A 179 0.51 -11.53 1.09
CA PHE A 179 -0.45 -10.48 1.38
C PHE A 179 -1.61 -10.45 0.36
N ALA A 180 -1.31 -10.63 -0.93
CA ALA A 180 -2.32 -10.72 -1.99
C ALA A 180 -3.27 -11.92 -1.79
N GLN A 181 -2.72 -13.08 -1.38
CA GLN A 181 -3.54 -14.26 -1.06
C GLN A 181 -4.41 -14.05 0.17
N HIS A 182 -3.88 -13.38 1.21
CA HIS A 182 -4.66 -13.02 2.38
C HIS A 182 -5.77 -12.02 2.06
N PHE A 183 -5.52 -11.04 1.19
CA PHE A 183 -6.54 -10.13 0.67
C PHE A 183 -7.65 -10.86 -0.07
N ASP A 184 -7.30 -11.79 -0.96
CA ASP A 184 -8.28 -12.61 -1.67
C ASP A 184 -9.11 -13.47 -0.71
N ASN A 185 -8.49 -14.01 0.34
CA ASN A 185 -9.19 -14.76 1.39
C ASN A 185 -10.15 -13.87 2.18
N SER A 186 -9.75 -12.65 2.55
CA SER A 186 -10.62 -11.67 3.23
C SER A 186 -11.85 -11.33 2.40
N VAL A 187 -11.67 -11.12 1.09
CA VAL A 187 -12.77 -10.88 0.14
C VAL A 187 -13.67 -12.12 0.03
N ALA A 188 -13.10 -13.32 -0.08
CA ALA A 188 -13.85 -14.57 -0.19
C ALA A 188 -14.69 -14.84 1.06
N ASP A 189 -14.11 -14.65 2.25
CA ASP A 189 -14.80 -14.81 3.53
C ASP A 189 -15.96 -13.82 3.67
N ALA A 190 -15.75 -12.56 3.27
CA ALA A 190 -16.80 -11.54 3.28
C ALA A 190 -17.95 -11.87 2.33
N ARG A 191 -17.65 -12.36 1.12
CA ARG A 191 -18.70 -12.83 0.17
C ARG A 191 -19.48 -14.00 0.76
N ALA A 192 -18.80 -15.00 1.31
CA ALA A 192 -19.46 -16.16 1.90
C ALA A 192 -20.38 -15.77 3.08
N ALA A 193 -20.02 -14.75 3.86
CA ALA A 193 -20.83 -14.25 4.96
C ALA A 193 -22.09 -13.46 4.52
N LEU A 194 -22.07 -12.86 3.32
CA LEU A 194 -23.16 -12.01 2.82
C LEU A 194 -24.17 -12.76 1.94
N GLY A 195 -23.85 -13.97 1.49
CA GLY A 195 -24.71 -14.82 0.64
C GLY A 195 -24.60 -14.49 -0.85
#